data_AF-A0A2K8LWC3-F1
#
_entry.id   AF-A0A2K8LWC3-F1
#
_cell.length_a   1.000
_cell.length_b   1.000
_cell.length_c   1.000
_cell.angle_alpha   90.00
_cell.angle_beta   90.00
_cell.angle_gamma   90.00
#
_symmetry.space_group_name_H-M   'P 1'
#
loop_
_entity.id
_entity.type
_entity.pdbx_description
1 polymer ?
#
loop_
_entity_poly.entity_id
_entity_poly.type
_entity_poly.pdbx_seq_one_letter_code
_entity_poly.pdbx_strand_id
1 'polypeptide(L)'
;MTAIAGGPPEELGPDHGSLAHGVPPSPPGTIFALAVTGGVRMPPRDGRQVLFGRNRDDVHVCVGEDDRKVSRKQGFLVRRKDSWWMHNTGKLPIRLPGSRLLFPEEEPVPLAEGYTAAFVRGSAGREHLLEVYVAGADGRRPDSRPQDVTEPPRMWRLTPDERLVLVSLAQRYLLQDQYPQPLAWRQVAEQLSELKPEARWSVKRVEHLVGAVRARLARAGVSGLTREEVGEPVGNALNDNLIKELLLSTSLVPPDLALLEPEDDPGGVPAPPA
;
A
#
# COMPACT_ATOMS: atom_id res chain seq x y z
N MET A 1 38.50 -3.39 -4.61
CA MET A 1 38.33 -3.83 -3.21
C MET A 1 37.50 -5.10 -3.24
N THR A 2 38.11 -6.22 -2.88
CA THR A 2 37.52 -7.56 -3.00
C THR A 2 36.42 -7.73 -1.96
N ALA A 3 35.16 -7.75 -2.38
CA ALA A 3 34.02 -8.05 -1.50
C ALA A 3 34.13 -9.50 -1.05
N ILE A 4 34.19 -9.71 0.26
CA ILE A 4 34.21 -11.04 0.87
C ILE A 4 32.76 -11.58 0.79
N ALA A 5 32.41 -12.18 -0.35
CA ALA A 5 31.09 -12.77 -0.54
C ALA A 5 30.93 -14.00 0.35
N GLY A 6 29.92 -14.00 1.22
CA GLY A 6 29.49 -15.20 1.95
C GLY A 6 29.89 -15.34 3.41
N GLY A 7 30.22 -14.26 4.13
CA GLY A 7 30.47 -14.27 5.58
C GLY A 7 29.34 -14.93 6.42
N PRO A 8 29.64 -15.35 7.66
CA PRO A 8 28.67 -16.02 8.53
C PRO A 8 27.47 -15.11 8.85
N PRO A 9 26.32 -15.68 9.28
CA PRO A 9 25.25 -14.88 9.85
C PRO A 9 25.76 -14.15 11.10
N GLU A 10 25.39 -12.89 11.23
CA GLU A 10 25.67 -12.05 12.38
C GLU A 10 24.35 -11.76 13.10
N GLU A 11 24.28 -12.01 14.41
CA GLU A 11 23.08 -11.77 15.21
C GLU A 11 22.88 -10.27 15.45
N LEU A 12 21.62 -9.84 15.34
CA LEU A 12 21.17 -8.51 15.74
C LEU A 12 20.45 -8.66 17.07
N GLY A 13 20.97 -8.03 18.11
CA GLY A 13 20.33 -8.03 19.42
C GLY A 13 18.94 -7.35 19.38
N PRO A 14 18.08 -7.59 20.38
CA PRO A 14 16.79 -6.91 20.50
C PRO A 14 16.93 -5.38 20.59
N ASP A 15 18.09 -4.88 21.06
CA ASP A 15 18.39 -3.46 21.22
C ASP A 15 18.88 -2.79 19.92
N HIS A 16 18.93 -3.50 18.80
CA HIS A 16 19.42 -2.96 17.51
C HIS A 16 18.63 -1.74 17.02
N GLY A 17 17.39 -1.58 17.48
CA GLY A 17 16.45 -0.59 16.97
C GLY A 17 15.88 -0.98 15.60
N SER A 18 14.85 -0.28 15.14
CA SER A 18 14.16 -0.59 13.89
C SER A 18 15.07 -0.41 12.67
N LEU A 19 14.97 -1.34 11.71
CA LEU A 19 15.65 -1.28 10.42
C LEU A 19 15.13 -0.12 9.55
N ALA A 20 13.98 0.48 9.89
CA ALA A 20 13.47 1.67 9.23
C ALA A 20 14.40 2.89 9.37
N HIS A 21 15.28 2.88 10.39
CA HIS A 21 16.30 3.92 10.55
C HIS A 21 17.49 3.76 9.58
N GLY A 22 17.53 2.66 8.82
CA GLY A 22 18.62 2.30 7.94
C GLY A 22 19.52 1.23 8.56
N VAL A 23 20.48 0.75 7.77
CA VAL A 23 21.39 -0.33 8.16
C VAL A 23 22.85 0.10 7.97
N PRO A 24 23.81 -0.51 8.68
CA PRO A 24 25.23 -0.26 8.46
C PRO A 24 25.65 -0.52 7.00
N PRO A 25 26.60 0.26 6.44
CA PRO A 25 27.12 0.04 5.10
C PRO A 25 27.53 -1.41 4.89
N SER A 26 27.00 -2.03 3.83
CA SER A 26 27.12 -3.46 3.58
C SER A 26 27.25 -3.77 2.09
N PRO A 27 27.81 -4.93 1.71
CA PRO A 27 27.79 -5.36 0.32
C PRO A 27 26.37 -5.38 -0.25
N PRO A 28 26.16 -4.98 -1.53
CA PRO A 28 24.86 -5.05 -2.19
C PRO A 28 24.23 -6.44 -2.08
N GLY A 29 22.94 -6.50 -1.79
CA GLY A 29 22.20 -7.74 -1.55
C GLY A 29 22.40 -8.36 -0.16
N THR A 30 23.13 -7.72 0.75
CA THR A 30 23.12 -8.10 2.18
C THR A 30 21.71 -7.94 2.72
N ILE A 31 21.20 -8.94 3.43
CA ILE A 31 19.89 -8.88 4.07
C ILE A 31 20.03 -8.67 5.57
N PHE A 32 19.15 -7.83 6.09
CA PHE A 32 18.89 -7.68 7.51
C PHE A 32 17.45 -8.10 7.74
N ALA A 33 17.21 -8.93 8.74
CA ALA A 33 15.87 -9.35 9.13
C ALA A 33 15.75 -9.24 10.64
N LEU A 34 14.73 -8.55 11.13
CA LEU A 34 14.59 -8.20 12.53
C LEU A 34 13.14 -8.39 13.00
N ALA A 35 13.01 -8.87 14.22
CA ALA A 35 11.76 -8.89 14.97
C ALA A 35 12.01 -8.37 16.39
N VAL A 36 10.95 -8.26 17.20
CA VAL A 36 11.01 -7.74 18.57
C VAL A 36 12.05 -8.47 19.44
N THR A 37 12.26 -9.77 19.20
CA THR A 37 13.20 -10.58 19.98
C THR A 37 14.65 -10.53 19.49
N GLY A 38 14.93 -9.71 18.46
CA GLY A 38 16.21 -9.69 17.75
C GLY A 38 16.09 -10.26 16.33
N GLY A 39 17.24 -10.39 15.67
CA GLY A 39 17.28 -10.67 14.24
C GLY A 39 18.66 -11.12 13.76
N VAL A 40 18.85 -11.05 12.45
CA VAL A 40 20.12 -11.41 11.82
C VAL A 40 20.48 -10.44 10.69
N ARG A 41 21.78 -10.36 10.44
CA ARG A 41 22.37 -9.84 9.21
C ARG A 41 23.05 -10.98 8.48
N MET A 42 22.85 -11.05 7.16
CA MET A 42 23.47 -12.05 6.31
C MET A 42 23.99 -11.43 5.00
N PRO A 43 25.31 -11.52 4.72
CA PRO A 43 25.86 -11.17 3.42
C PRO A 43 25.20 -11.96 2.27
N PRO A 44 25.19 -11.44 1.03
CA PRO A 44 24.60 -12.11 -0.11
C PRO A 44 25.34 -13.41 -0.41
N ARG A 45 24.58 -14.50 -0.57
CA ARG A 45 25.08 -15.77 -1.09
C ARG A 45 23.91 -16.53 -1.70
N ASP A 46 24.05 -17.02 -2.93
CA ASP A 46 22.98 -17.74 -3.62
C ASP A 46 22.56 -19.00 -2.83
N GLY A 47 21.25 -19.26 -2.79
CA GLY A 47 20.64 -20.32 -2.00
C GLY A 47 20.63 -20.08 -0.48
N ARG A 48 21.21 -18.98 0.02
CA ARG A 48 21.19 -18.65 1.45
C ARG A 48 19.77 -18.39 1.91
N GLN A 49 19.44 -18.90 3.10
CA GLN A 49 18.12 -18.76 3.70
C GLN A 49 18.16 -18.03 5.04
N VAL A 50 17.17 -17.17 5.27
CA VAL A 50 16.82 -16.63 6.59
C VAL A 50 15.49 -17.25 7.00
N LEU A 51 15.50 -18.06 8.04
CA LEU A 51 14.30 -18.73 8.55
C LEU A 51 13.64 -17.85 9.61
N PHE A 52 12.32 -17.77 9.61
CA PHE A 52 11.58 -17.05 10.65
C PHE A 52 10.33 -17.81 11.09
N GLY A 53 9.92 -17.59 12.34
CA GLY A 53 8.79 -18.24 12.98
C GLY A 53 8.91 -18.19 14.50
N ARG A 54 7.97 -18.81 15.22
CA ARG A 54 7.97 -18.69 16.69
C ARG A 54 8.94 -19.60 17.43
N ASN A 55 9.60 -20.55 16.75
CA ASN A 55 10.49 -21.51 17.41
C ASN A 55 11.94 -21.01 17.40
N ARG A 56 12.34 -20.27 18.45
CA ARG A 56 13.66 -19.64 18.58
C ARG A 56 14.82 -20.57 18.22
N ASP A 57 14.77 -21.82 18.66
CA ASP A 57 15.87 -22.78 18.48
C ASP A 57 16.04 -23.27 17.02
N ASP A 58 15.01 -23.09 16.18
CA ASP A 58 14.94 -23.63 14.81
C ASP A 58 14.92 -22.55 13.72
N VAL A 59 14.99 -21.27 14.10
CA VAL A 59 14.85 -20.13 13.19
C VAL A 59 15.93 -19.10 13.43
N HIS A 60 16.21 -18.28 12.42
CA HIS A 60 17.16 -17.19 12.50
C HIS A 60 16.51 -15.95 13.13
N VAL A 61 15.23 -15.70 12.84
CA VAL A 61 14.46 -14.58 13.38
C VAL A 61 13.21 -15.11 14.07
N CYS A 62 13.16 -14.98 15.40
CA CYS A 62 12.00 -15.43 16.16
C CYS A 62 10.86 -14.40 16.04
N VAL A 63 9.70 -14.84 15.59
CA VAL A 63 8.53 -13.98 15.35
C VAL A 63 7.35 -14.57 16.14
N GLY A 64 6.80 -13.78 17.06
CA GLY A 64 5.66 -14.19 17.89
C GLY A 64 5.94 -15.43 18.73
N GLU A 65 7.09 -15.46 19.44
CA GLU A 65 7.55 -16.57 20.28
C GLU A 65 6.46 -17.14 21.21
N ASP A 66 5.70 -16.24 21.82
CA ASP A 66 4.62 -16.51 22.77
C ASP A 66 3.26 -16.79 22.09
N ASP A 67 3.18 -16.68 20.76
CA ASP A 67 1.92 -16.72 20.03
C ASP A 67 1.71 -18.03 19.28
N ARG A 68 0.83 -18.89 19.80
CA ARG A 68 0.54 -20.20 19.22
C ARG A 68 -0.11 -20.15 17.83
N LYS A 69 -0.65 -19.00 17.40
CA LYS A 69 -1.14 -18.83 16.02
C LYS A 69 -0.01 -18.67 15.01
N VAL A 70 1.15 -18.17 15.44
CA VAL A 70 2.33 -18.11 14.59
C VAL A 70 2.94 -19.51 14.48
N SER A 71 3.32 -19.90 13.27
CA SER A 71 3.88 -21.24 13.05
C SER A 71 5.31 -21.31 13.59
N ARG A 72 5.74 -22.50 14.05
CA ARG A 72 7.12 -22.74 14.52
C ARG A 72 8.16 -22.29 13.48
N LYS A 73 7.89 -22.64 12.23
CA LYS A 73 8.54 -22.12 11.02
C LYS A 73 7.42 -21.47 10.20
N GLN A 74 7.39 -20.15 10.19
CA GLN A 74 6.34 -19.37 9.51
C GLN A 74 6.73 -19.09 8.07
N GLY A 75 8.02 -18.99 7.78
CA GLY A 75 8.49 -18.83 6.42
C GLY A 75 10.00 -18.71 6.35
N PHE A 76 10.48 -18.38 5.16
CA PHE A 76 11.89 -18.08 4.95
C PHE A 76 12.10 -17.07 3.84
N LEU A 77 13.22 -16.37 3.91
CA LEU A 77 13.77 -15.55 2.85
C LEU A 77 14.85 -16.37 2.15
N VAL A 78 14.86 -16.42 0.82
CA VAL A 78 15.91 -17.11 0.06
C VAL A 78 16.52 -16.21 -1.00
N ARG A 79 17.85 -16.18 -1.08
CA ARG A 79 18.55 -15.52 -2.17
C ARG A 79 18.52 -16.45 -3.40
N ARG A 80 17.96 -15.97 -4.51
CA ARG A 80 18.03 -16.65 -5.81
C ARG A 80 18.58 -15.66 -6.83
N LYS A 81 19.74 -15.97 -7.41
CA LYS A 81 20.48 -15.06 -8.29
C LYS A 81 20.71 -13.71 -7.58
N ASP A 82 20.15 -12.64 -8.16
CA ASP A 82 20.34 -11.27 -7.71
C ASP A 82 19.17 -10.71 -6.87
N SER A 83 18.23 -11.56 -6.42
CA SER A 83 17.09 -11.11 -5.62
C SER A 83 16.83 -11.99 -4.40
N TRP A 84 16.35 -11.36 -3.33
CA TRP A 84 15.79 -12.07 -2.18
C TRP A 84 14.32 -12.34 -2.44
N TRP A 85 13.84 -13.50 -1.99
CA TRP A 85 12.47 -13.95 -2.19
C TRP A 85 11.89 -14.37 -0.85
N MET A 86 10.69 -13.90 -0.52
CA MET A 86 9.96 -14.32 0.66
C MET A 86 9.02 -15.47 0.33
N HIS A 87 9.07 -16.52 1.14
CA HIS A 87 8.18 -17.67 1.04
C HIS A 87 7.46 -17.89 2.37
N ASN A 88 6.18 -18.25 2.30
CA ASN A 88 5.39 -18.62 3.47
C ASN A 88 5.30 -20.15 3.55
N THR A 89 5.56 -20.71 4.73
CA THR A 89 5.39 -22.15 5.00
C THR A 89 4.49 -22.40 6.21
N GLY A 90 4.07 -21.34 6.88
CA GLY A 90 3.20 -21.39 8.04
C GLY A 90 1.74 -21.57 7.64
N LYS A 91 0.85 -21.66 8.64
CA LYS A 91 -0.60 -21.81 8.39
C LYS A 91 -1.30 -20.49 8.06
N LEU A 92 -0.78 -19.38 8.57
CA LEU A 92 -1.38 -18.06 8.38
C LEU A 92 -0.67 -17.32 7.25
N PRO A 93 -1.39 -16.48 6.47
CA PRO A 93 -0.76 -15.66 5.45
C PRO A 93 0.18 -14.62 6.06
N ILE A 94 1.21 -14.26 5.29
CA ILE A 94 2.09 -13.13 5.61
C ILE A 94 1.55 -11.91 4.87
N ARG A 95 1.28 -10.82 5.59
CA ARG A 95 0.83 -9.55 4.99
C ARG A 95 2.04 -8.70 4.63
N LEU A 96 2.19 -8.43 3.33
CA LEU A 96 3.21 -7.61 2.71
C LEU A 96 2.71 -6.17 2.47
N PRO A 97 3.60 -5.23 2.08
CA PRO A 97 3.19 -3.90 1.64
C PRO A 97 2.13 -3.93 0.53
N GLY A 98 1.32 -2.88 0.43
CA GLY A 98 0.19 -2.83 -0.49
C GLY A 98 -0.97 -3.79 -0.13
N SER A 99 -1.00 -4.28 1.12
CA SER A 99 -2.01 -5.23 1.63
C SER A 99 -2.02 -6.59 0.92
N ARG A 100 -0.94 -6.94 0.21
CA ARG A 100 -0.79 -8.26 -0.40
C ARG A 100 -0.67 -9.32 0.69
N LEU A 101 -1.45 -10.39 0.58
CA LEU A 101 -1.32 -11.58 1.43
C LEU A 101 -0.53 -12.63 0.66
N LEU A 102 0.54 -13.15 1.28
CA LEU A 102 1.32 -14.27 0.76
C LEU A 102 0.88 -15.55 1.46
N PHE A 103 0.18 -16.42 0.73
CA PHE A 103 -0.29 -17.71 1.22
C PHE A 103 0.78 -18.79 1.09
N PRO A 104 0.67 -19.91 1.84
CA PRO A 104 1.68 -20.97 1.85
C PRO A 104 1.84 -21.69 0.50
N GLU A 105 0.76 -21.80 -0.26
CA GLU A 105 0.72 -22.49 -1.55
C GLU A 105 1.12 -21.59 -2.73
N GLU A 106 1.38 -20.31 -2.47
CA GLU A 106 1.77 -19.35 -3.50
C GLU A 106 3.27 -19.39 -3.80
N GLU A 107 3.61 -18.98 -5.03
CA GLU A 107 4.99 -18.73 -5.40
C GLU A 107 5.63 -17.65 -4.51
N PRO A 108 6.93 -17.79 -4.17
CA PRO A 108 7.65 -16.76 -3.42
C PRO A 108 7.56 -15.38 -4.07
N VAL A 109 7.55 -14.33 -3.25
CA VAL A 109 7.48 -12.93 -3.71
C VAL A 109 8.87 -12.32 -3.68
N PRO A 110 9.33 -11.64 -4.76
CA PRO A 110 10.61 -10.97 -4.74
C PRO A 110 10.57 -9.76 -3.79
N LEU A 111 11.64 -9.56 -3.05
CA LEU A 111 11.87 -8.38 -2.22
C LEU A 111 12.70 -7.37 -2.99
N ALA A 112 12.24 -6.13 -3.01
CA ALA A 112 12.98 -5.00 -3.53
C ALA A 112 14.14 -4.62 -2.60
N GLU A 113 15.09 -3.85 -3.12
CA GLU A 113 16.09 -3.16 -2.31
C GLU A 113 15.40 -2.18 -1.34
N GLY A 114 16.00 -1.99 -0.17
CA GLY A 114 15.47 -1.13 0.90
C GLY A 114 14.60 -1.88 1.91
N TYR A 115 13.76 -1.11 2.62
CA TYR A 115 12.98 -1.58 3.76
C TYR A 115 11.63 -2.18 3.34
N THR A 116 11.30 -3.34 3.89
CA THR A 116 10.01 -4.02 3.76
C THR A 116 9.52 -4.43 5.15
N ALA A 117 8.32 -4.00 5.51
CA ALA A 117 7.61 -4.48 6.70
C ALA A 117 6.65 -5.61 6.30
N ALA A 118 6.80 -6.78 6.92
CA ALA A 118 5.90 -7.91 6.77
C ALA A 118 5.24 -8.25 8.11
N PHE A 119 3.97 -8.67 8.09
CA PHE A 119 3.21 -8.94 9.29
C PHE A 119 2.61 -10.34 9.30
N VAL A 120 2.69 -11.01 10.44
CA VAL A 120 1.98 -12.26 10.69
C VAL A 120 0.90 -11.98 11.72
N ARG A 121 -0.36 -12.27 11.37
CA ARG A 121 -1.47 -12.10 12.32
C ARG A 121 -1.40 -13.15 13.43
N GLY A 122 -1.39 -12.68 14.67
CA GLY A 122 -1.34 -13.49 15.86
C GLY A 122 -2.71 -13.67 16.54
N SER A 123 -2.66 -14.09 17.78
CA SER A 123 -3.81 -14.22 18.68
C SER A 123 -4.33 -12.85 19.13
N ALA A 124 -5.61 -12.75 19.47
CA ALA A 124 -6.24 -11.52 20.00
C ALA A 124 -6.03 -10.24 19.14
N GLY A 125 -5.89 -10.38 17.82
CA GLY A 125 -5.69 -9.25 16.92
C GLY A 125 -4.26 -8.69 16.91
N ARG A 126 -3.31 -9.30 17.63
CA ARG A 126 -1.89 -8.93 17.56
C ARG A 126 -1.37 -9.12 16.14
N GLU A 127 -0.47 -8.24 15.72
CA GLU A 127 0.32 -8.42 14.51
C GLU A 127 1.80 -8.48 14.88
N HIS A 128 2.48 -9.50 14.39
CA HIS A 128 3.90 -9.72 14.63
C HIS A 128 4.69 -9.21 13.43
N LEU A 129 5.48 -8.17 13.66
CA LEU A 129 6.29 -7.52 12.64
C LEU A 129 7.58 -8.31 12.38
N LEU A 130 7.85 -8.53 11.09
CA LEU A 130 9.15 -8.89 10.56
C LEU A 130 9.63 -7.71 9.69
N GLU A 131 10.65 -7.02 10.17
CA GLU A 131 11.35 -6.00 9.40
C GLU A 131 12.38 -6.68 8.51
N VAL A 132 12.43 -6.32 7.23
CA VAL A 132 13.43 -6.80 6.28
C VAL A 132 14.06 -5.60 5.59
N TYR A 133 15.38 -5.58 5.51
CA TYR A 133 16.12 -4.59 4.73
C TYR A 133 17.09 -5.30 3.78
N VAL A 134 16.99 -5.01 2.48
CA VAL A 134 17.95 -5.50 1.48
C VAL A 134 18.85 -4.35 1.06
N ALA A 135 20.15 -4.46 1.33
CA ALA A 135 21.13 -3.44 0.93
C ALA A 135 21.16 -3.28 -0.59
N GLY A 136 20.97 -2.05 -1.08
CA GLY A 136 20.95 -1.76 -2.51
C GLY A 136 22.34 -1.66 -3.15
N ALA A 137 22.39 -1.33 -4.44
CA ALA A 137 23.62 -1.26 -5.23
C ALA A 137 24.68 -0.28 -4.68
N ASP A 138 24.26 0.79 -4.01
CA ASP A 138 25.13 1.76 -3.34
C ASP A 138 25.46 1.38 -1.89
N GLY A 139 24.83 0.33 -1.36
CA GLY A 139 24.98 -0.18 0.00
C GLY A 139 24.61 0.85 1.08
N ARG A 140 23.92 1.94 0.71
CA ARG A 140 23.64 3.08 1.57
C ARG A 140 22.15 3.40 1.55
N ARG A 141 21.66 3.96 2.64
CA ARG A 141 20.35 4.64 2.63
C ARG A 141 20.51 5.93 1.81
N PRO A 142 19.52 6.35 1.02
CA PRO A 142 19.53 7.69 0.44
C PRO A 142 19.77 8.75 1.52
N ASP A 143 20.63 9.72 1.23
CA ASP A 143 20.96 10.78 2.17
C ASP A 143 19.70 11.55 2.59
N SER A 144 19.63 11.90 3.88
CA SER A 144 18.55 12.76 4.38
C SER A 144 18.67 14.13 3.74
N ARG A 145 17.61 14.54 3.04
CA ARG A 145 17.53 15.82 2.33
C ARG A 145 16.40 16.68 2.91
N PRO A 146 16.51 17.12 4.18
CA PRO A 146 15.43 17.84 4.86
C PRO A 146 15.15 19.23 4.25
N GLN A 147 16.09 19.75 3.46
CA GLN A 147 15.96 21.05 2.78
C GLN A 147 15.52 20.91 1.32
N ASP A 148 15.45 19.69 0.78
CA ASP A 148 14.95 19.49 -0.58
C ASP A 148 13.46 19.83 -0.60
N VAL A 149 13.03 20.50 -1.68
CA VAL A 149 11.63 20.83 -1.88
C VAL A 149 10.83 19.54 -1.91
N THR A 150 9.79 19.44 -1.08
CA THR A 150 8.87 18.30 -1.10
C THR A 150 8.29 18.17 -2.50
N GLU A 151 8.56 17.04 -3.15
CA GLU A 151 8.01 16.76 -4.47
C GLU A 151 6.48 16.72 -4.37
N PRO A 152 5.75 17.60 -5.08
CA PRO A 152 4.31 17.59 -5.03
C PRO A 152 3.77 16.29 -5.65
N PRO A 153 2.69 15.72 -5.12
CA PRO A 153 2.07 14.56 -5.73
C PRO A 153 1.64 14.88 -7.16
N ARG A 154 1.65 13.88 -8.04
CA ARG A 154 1.20 14.03 -9.43
C ARG A 154 -0.32 14.15 -9.48
N MET A 155 -0.84 15.35 -9.21
CA MET A 155 -2.27 15.62 -9.26
C MET A 155 -2.82 15.55 -10.69
N TRP A 156 -3.94 14.85 -10.84
CA TRP A 156 -4.69 14.75 -12.09
C TRP A 156 -5.63 15.95 -12.24
N ARG A 157 -5.54 16.63 -13.38
CA ARG A 157 -6.48 17.71 -13.70
C ARG A 157 -7.87 17.12 -13.98
N LEU A 158 -8.85 17.59 -13.21
CA LEU A 158 -10.27 17.28 -13.36
C LEU A 158 -11.03 18.58 -13.67
N THR A 159 -11.94 18.54 -14.63
CA THR A 159 -12.90 19.65 -14.81
C THR A 159 -13.86 19.73 -13.61
N PRO A 160 -14.57 20.85 -13.40
CA PRO A 160 -15.56 20.95 -12.33
C PRO A 160 -16.62 19.84 -12.35
N ASP A 161 -17.13 19.51 -13.53
CA ASP A 161 -18.07 18.40 -13.73
C ASP A 161 -17.43 17.03 -13.44
N GLU A 162 -16.18 16.81 -13.89
CA GLU A 162 -15.46 15.57 -13.61
C GLU A 162 -15.24 15.39 -12.11
N ARG A 163 -14.80 16.45 -11.42
CA ARG A 163 -14.62 16.45 -9.98
C ARG A 163 -15.93 16.16 -9.26
N LEU A 164 -17.00 16.86 -9.60
CA LEU A 164 -18.31 16.69 -8.95
C LEU A 164 -18.82 15.25 -9.08
N VAL A 165 -18.77 14.67 -10.28
CA VAL A 165 -19.17 13.27 -10.52
C VAL A 165 -18.29 12.29 -9.75
N LEU A 166 -16.97 12.50 -9.75
CA LEU A 166 -16.04 11.59 -9.09
C LEU A 166 -16.13 11.67 -7.56
N VAL A 167 -16.41 12.84 -6.99
CA VAL A 167 -16.68 13.04 -5.56
C VAL A 167 -17.95 12.29 -5.15
N SER A 168 -19.03 12.43 -5.93
CA SER A 168 -20.27 11.67 -5.70
C SER A 168 -20.02 10.16 -5.80
N LEU A 169 -19.31 9.70 -6.83
CA LEU A 169 -18.95 8.28 -6.99
C LEU A 169 -18.09 7.74 -5.82
N ALA A 170 -17.16 8.56 -5.31
CA ALA A 170 -16.18 8.21 -4.30
C ALA A 170 -16.61 8.52 -2.85
N GLN A 171 -17.87 8.92 -2.62
CA GLN A 171 -18.31 9.47 -1.34
C GLN A 171 -17.92 8.61 -0.12
N ARG A 172 -18.12 7.30 -0.20
CA ARG A 172 -17.75 6.34 0.87
C ARG A 172 -16.25 6.25 1.14
N TYR A 173 -15.42 6.45 0.11
CA TYR A 173 -13.96 6.50 0.27
C TYR A 173 -13.52 7.81 0.92
N LEU A 174 -14.14 8.93 0.53
CA LEU A 174 -13.85 10.25 1.09
C LEU A 174 -14.30 10.37 2.55
N LEU A 175 -15.38 9.67 2.93
CA LEU A 175 -15.83 9.49 4.31
C LEU A 175 -15.00 8.49 5.12
N GLN A 176 -14.04 7.80 4.48
CA GLN A 176 -13.18 6.78 5.09
C GLN A 176 -13.95 5.61 5.72
N ASP A 177 -15.03 5.16 5.06
CA ASP A 177 -15.73 3.94 5.46
C ASP A 177 -14.76 2.75 5.51
N GLN A 178 -15.00 1.80 6.43
CA GLN A 178 -14.10 0.65 6.63
C GLN A 178 -13.96 -0.23 5.38
N TYR A 179 -15.03 -0.38 4.60
CA TYR A 179 -15.08 -1.19 3.37
C TYR A 179 -15.79 -0.39 2.28
N PRO A 180 -15.16 0.67 1.75
CA PRO A 180 -15.81 1.56 0.83
C PRO A 180 -16.08 0.82 -0.49
N GLN A 181 -17.19 1.14 -1.12
CA GLN A 181 -17.53 0.70 -2.45
C GLN A 181 -17.98 1.92 -3.26
N PRO A 182 -17.68 1.98 -4.57
CA PRO A 182 -18.14 3.09 -5.40
C PRO A 182 -19.67 3.13 -5.40
N LEU A 183 -20.26 4.32 -5.38
CA LEU A 183 -21.72 4.44 -5.54
C LEU A 183 -22.16 3.94 -6.92
N ALA A 184 -23.39 3.43 -7.02
CA ALA A 184 -23.93 3.02 -8.30
C ALA A 184 -24.17 4.24 -9.19
N TRP A 185 -23.96 4.14 -10.51
CA TRP A 185 -24.14 5.27 -11.44
C TRP A 185 -25.54 5.91 -11.37
N ARG A 186 -26.57 5.11 -11.05
CA ARG A 186 -27.93 5.61 -10.81
C ARG A 186 -27.99 6.54 -9.61
N GLN A 187 -27.41 6.13 -8.48
CA GLN A 187 -27.39 6.94 -7.26
C GLN A 187 -26.60 8.24 -7.48
N VAL A 188 -25.47 8.16 -8.19
CA VAL A 188 -24.70 9.34 -8.59
C VAL A 188 -25.54 10.28 -9.44
N ALA A 189 -26.21 9.78 -10.48
CA ALA A 189 -27.03 10.61 -11.36
C ALA A 189 -28.23 11.25 -10.62
N GLU A 190 -28.88 10.51 -9.72
CA GLU A 190 -29.98 11.01 -8.87
C GLU A 190 -29.49 12.14 -7.96
N GLN A 191 -28.42 11.91 -7.19
CA GLN A 191 -27.83 12.91 -6.30
C GLN A 191 -27.43 14.19 -7.06
N LEU A 192 -26.77 14.04 -8.22
CA LEU A 192 -26.37 15.19 -9.03
C LEU A 192 -27.55 15.93 -9.64
N SER A 193 -28.64 15.24 -9.96
CA SER A 193 -29.87 15.86 -10.47
C SER A 193 -30.58 16.69 -9.39
N GLU A 194 -30.50 16.28 -8.13
CA GLU A 194 -31.01 17.05 -7.00
C GLU A 194 -30.15 18.29 -6.73
N LEU A 195 -28.82 18.12 -6.79
CA LEU A 195 -27.86 19.20 -6.50
C LEU A 195 -27.78 20.26 -7.62
N LYS A 196 -27.82 19.84 -8.89
CA LYS A 196 -27.72 20.70 -10.08
C LYS A 196 -28.75 20.33 -11.14
N PRO A 197 -30.05 20.63 -10.93
CA PRO A 197 -31.13 20.25 -11.83
C PRO A 197 -30.95 20.79 -13.26
N GLU A 198 -30.40 22.00 -13.40
CA GLU A 198 -30.16 22.69 -14.66
C GLU A 198 -29.17 21.97 -15.57
N ALA A 199 -28.24 21.19 -14.98
CA ALA A 199 -27.24 20.46 -15.72
C ALA A 199 -27.80 19.19 -16.41
N ARG A 200 -29.03 18.74 -16.11
CA ARG A 200 -29.66 17.56 -16.72
C ARG A 200 -28.78 16.29 -16.64
N TRP A 201 -28.43 15.90 -15.42
CA TRP A 201 -27.63 14.70 -15.18
C TRP A 201 -28.38 13.43 -15.59
N SER A 202 -27.65 12.46 -16.15
CA SER A 202 -28.20 11.14 -16.49
C SER A 202 -27.15 10.07 -16.23
N VAL A 203 -27.60 8.84 -16.00
CA VAL A 203 -26.72 7.67 -15.77
C VAL A 203 -25.68 7.54 -16.89
N LYS A 204 -26.11 7.72 -18.15
CA LYS A 204 -25.23 7.62 -19.32
C LYS A 204 -24.16 8.72 -19.35
N ARG A 205 -24.51 9.95 -18.93
CA ARG A 205 -23.54 11.06 -18.84
C ARG A 205 -22.49 10.79 -17.77
N VAL A 206 -22.93 10.32 -16.59
CA VAL A 206 -22.04 9.93 -15.49
C VAL A 206 -21.08 8.84 -15.93
N GLU A 207 -21.59 7.76 -16.52
CA GLU A 207 -20.78 6.65 -17.03
C GLU A 207 -19.75 7.11 -18.06
N HIS A 208 -20.17 7.92 -19.04
CA HIS A 208 -19.29 8.41 -20.09
C HIS A 208 -18.17 9.30 -19.54
N LEU A 209 -18.48 10.18 -18.60
CA LEU A 209 -17.51 11.06 -17.97
C LEU A 209 -16.47 10.25 -17.17
N VAL A 210 -16.92 9.29 -16.35
CA VAL A 210 -16.01 8.42 -15.59
C VAL A 210 -15.14 7.59 -16.54
N GLY A 211 -15.73 7.06 -17.61
CA GLY A 211 -15.00 6.34 -18.66
C GLY A 211 -13.94 7.20 -19.35
N ALA A 212 -14.23 8.46 -19.64
CA ALA A 212 -13.29 9.39 -20.26
C ALA A 212 -12.10 9.72 -19.35
N VAL A 213 -12.35 9.95 -18.05
CA VAL A 213 -11.28 10.15 -17.05
C VAL A 213 -10.42 8.90 -16.95
N ARG A 214 -11.04 7.72 -16.82
CA ARG A 214 -10.31 6.44 -16.74
C ARG A 214 -9.41 6.23 -17.95
N ALA A 215 -9.91 6.44 -19.17
CA ALA A 215 -9.12 6.32 -20.40
C ALA A 215 -7.99 7.37 -20.48
N ARG A 216 -8.20 8.58 -19.94
CA ARG A 216 -7.16 9.61 -19.86
C ARG A 216 -6.02 9.20 -18.93
N LEU A 217 -6.33 8.68 -17.75
CA LEU A 217 -5.32 8.23 -16.77
C LEU A 217 -4.59 6.97 -17.24
N ALA A 218 -5.29 6.01 -17.84
CA ALA A 218 -4.68 4.80 -18.41
C ALA A 218 -3.63 5.16 -19.48
N ARG A 219 -3.96 6.08 -20.42
CA ARG A 219 -3.01 6.58 -21.42
C ARG A 219 -1.81 7.32 -20.81
N ALA A 220 -1.96 7.86 -19.61
CA ALA A 220 -0.90 8.56 -18.88
C ALA A 220 -0.04 7.61 -18.02
N GLY A 221 -0.28 6.30 -18.10
CA GLY A 221 0.52 5.25 -17.48
C GLY A 221 -0.03 4.67 -16.17
N VAL A 222 -1.26 5.02 -15.77
CA VAL A 222 -1.87 4.45 -14.56
C VAL A 222 -2.36 3.03 -14.85
N SER A 223 -1.86 2.05 -14.09
CA SER A 223 -2.21 0.64 -14.19
C SER A 223 -3.54 0.31 -13.49
N GLY A 224 -4.20 -0.76 -13.92
CA GLY A 224 -5.43 -1.28 -13.32
C GLY A 224 -6.69 -0.52 -13.74
N LEU A 225 -6.58 0.29 -14.80
CA LEU A 225 -7.68 1.12 -15.33
C LEU A 225 -8.25 0.59 -16.64
N THR A 226 -7.73 -0.53 -17.14
CA THR A 226 -8.24 -1.23 -18.32
C THR A 226 -8.74 -2.63 -17.96
N ARG A 227 -9.65 -3.17 -18.79
CA ARG A 227 -10.22 -4.51 -18.58
C ARG A 227 -9.14 -5.58 -18.73
N GLU A 228 -8.20 -5.34 -19.63
CA GLU A 228 -7.06 -6.20 -19.93
C GLU A 228 -6.13 -6.35 -18.71
N GLU A 229 -5.94 -5.28 -17.93
CA GLU A 229 -5.10 -5.29 -16.73
C GLU A 229 -5.79 -5.92 -15.52
N VAL A 230 -7.10 -5.67 -15.36
CA VAL A 230 -7.87 -6.15 -14.19
C VAL A 230 -8.27 -7.62 -14.33
N GLY A 231 -8.47 -8.11 -15.56
CA GLY A 231 -9.00 -9.44 -15.81
C GLY A 231 -10.50 -9.57 -15.54
N GLU A 232 -11.08 -10.72 -15.91
CA GLU A 232 -12.50 -11.01 -15.72
C GLU A 232 -12.75 -11.86 -14.47
N PRO A 233 -13.85 -11.62 -13.72
CA PRO A 233 -14.88 -10.60 -13.94
C PRO A 233 -14.47 -9.21 -13.41
N VAL A 234 -14.66 -8.16 -14.21
CA VAL A 234 -14.24 -6.79 -13.85
C VAL A 234 -15.00 -6.21 -12.64
N GLY A 235 -16.32 -6.45 -12.55
CA GLY A 235 -17.17 -5.87 -11.50
C GLY A 235 -16.99 -4.35 -11.32
N ASN A 236 -16.83 -3.92 -10.06
CA ASN A 236 -16.56 -2.52 -9.70
C ASN A 236 -15.06 -2.16 -9.68
N ALA A 237 -14.16 -3.10 -10.00
CA ALA A 237 -12.71 -2.93 -9.78
C ALA A 237 -12.13 -1.74 -10.55
N LEU A 238 -12.62 -1.44 -11.76
CA LEU A 238 -12.16 -0.26 -12.51
C LEU A 238 -12.51 1.07 -11.82
N ASN A 239 -13.66 1.15 -11.16
CA ASN A 239 -14.05 2.35 -10.42
C ASN A 239 -13.30 2.43 -9.09
N ASP A 240 -13.12 1.30 -8.39
CA ASP A 240 -12.31 1.22 -7.18
C ASP A 240 -10.86 1.65 -7.43
N ASN A 241 -10.23 1.13 -8.48
CA ASN A 241 -8.85 1.49 -8.86
C ASN A 241 -8.74 2.96 -9.26
N LEU A 242 -9.71 3.49 -10.01
CA LEU A 242 -9.75 4.92 -10.36
C LEU A 242 -9.83 5.80 -9.11
N ILE A 243 -10.72 5.47 -8.17
CA ILE A 243 -10.88 6.26 -6.94
C ILE A 243 -9.61 6.19 -6.09
N LYS A 244 -9.02 5.00 -5.92
CA LYS A 244 -7.77 4.83 -5.18
C LYS A 244 -6.63 5.65 -5.78
N GLU A 245 -6.47 5.64 -7.10
CA GLU A 245 -5.48 6.47 -7.78
C GLU A 245 -5.72 7.97 -7.50
N LEU A 246 -6.97 8.43 -7.58
CA LEU A 246 -7.31 9.83 -7.34
C LEU A 246 -7.08 10.26 -5.89
N LEU A 247 -7.25 9.36 -4.92
CA LEU A 247 -6.93 9.61 -3.51
C LEU A 247 -5.42 9.61 -3.25
N LEU A 248 -4.69 8.63 -3.79
CA LEU A 248 -3.24 8.52 -3.62
C LEU A 248 -2.48 9.69 -4.26
N SER A 249 -2.99 10.19 -5.39
CA SER A 249 -2.47 11.39 -6.07
C SER A 249 -2.97 12.71 -5.47
N THR A 250 -3.79 12.66 -4.41
CA THR A 250 -4.48 13.80 -3.80
C THR A 250 -5.28 14.65 -4.80
N SER A 251 -5.73 14.03 -5.89
CA SER A 251 -6.57 14.67 -6.91
C SER A 251 -8.01 14.83 -6.41
N LEU A 252 -8.43 13.92 -5.54
CA LEU A 252 -9.60 14.02 -4.69
C LEU A 252 -9.17 13.97 -3.23
N VAL A 253 -9.77 14.83 -2.41
CA VAL A 253 -9.50 14.91 -0.97
C VAL A 253 -10.81 15.00 -0.18
N PRO A 254 -10.85 14.57 1.09
CA PRO A 254 -12.09 14.61 1.88
C PRO A 254 -12.84 15.96 1.87
N PRO A 255 -12.18 17.14 1.90
CA PRO A 255 -12.87 18.43 1.77
C PRO A 255 -13.66 18.62 0.48
N ASP A 256 -13.37 17.88 -0.59
CA ASP A 256 -14.16 17.95 -1.83
C ASP A 256 -15.61 17.48 -1.62
N LEU A 257 -15.93 16.76 -0.54
CA LEU A 257 -17.31 16.40 -0.17
C LEU A 257 -18.24 17.61 -0.03
N ALA A 258 -17.70 18.80 0.30
CA ALA A 258 -18.47 20.05 0.34
C ALA A 258 -19.09 20.40 -1.03
N LEU A 259 -18.56 19.88 -2.13
CA LEU A 259 -19.15 20.03 -3.45
C LEU A 259 -20.51 19.32 -3.60
N LEU A 260 -20.88 18.44 -2.65
CA LEU A 260 -22.17 17.75 -2.61
C LEU A 260 -23.17 18.41 -1.65
N GLU A 261 -22.75 19.46 -0.94
CA GLU A 261 -23.64 20.26 -0.11
C GLU A 261 -24.39 21.25 -1.01
N PRO A 262 -25.70 21.45 -0.81
CA PRO A 262 -26.41 22.52 -1.50
C PRO A 262 -25.79 23.86 -1.10
N GLU A 263 -25.67 24.81 -2.04
CA GLU A 263 -25.26 26.17 -1.70
C GLU A 263 -26.30 26.75 -0.72
N ASP A 264 -25.94 26.86 0.56
CA ASP A 264 -26.69 27.66 1.53
C ASP A 264 -26.72 29.11 1.01
N ASP A 265 -27.90 29.62 0.70
CA ASP A 265 -28.11 31.03 0.35
C ASP A 265 -27.57 31.92 1.49
N PRO A 266 -26.52 32.74 1.29
CA PRO A 266 -26.02 33.65 2.31
C PRO A 266 -26.95 34.86 2.55
N GLY A 267 -28.18 34.86 2.00
CA GLY A 267 -29.15 35.95 2.07
C GLY A 267 -30.00 36.06 3.34
N GLY A 268 -29.81 35.21 4.35
CA GLY A 268 -30.63 35.18 5.56
C GLY A 268 -30.12 36.05 6.72
N VAL A 269 -29.84 37.34 6.53
CA VAL A 269 -29.62 38.25 7.68
C VAL A 269 -31.00 38.60 8.28
N PRO A 270 -31.33 38.18 9.51
CA PRO A 270 -32.60 38.57 10.12
C PRO A 270 -32.57 40.07 10.41
N ALA A 271 -33.60 40.79 9.92
CA ALA A 271 -33.78 42.21 10.22
C ALA A 271 -33.86 42.43 11.74
N PRO A 272 -33.25 43.49 12.28
CA PRO A 272 -33.29 43.75 13.72
C PRO A 272 -34.72 44.06 14.16
N PRO A 273 -35.10 43.64 15.37
CA PRO A 273 -36.44 43.89 15.89
C PRO A 273 -36.69 45.39 16.07
N ALA A 274 -37.89 45.83 15.70
CA ALA A 274 -38.41 47.19 15.88
C ALA A 274 -38.71 47.50 17.35
#